data_AF-A0A7S0UG83-F1
#
_entry.id   AF-A0A7S0UG83-F1
#
_cell.length_a   1.000
_cell.length_b   1.000
_cell.length_c   1.000
_cell.angle_alpha   90.00
_cell.angle_beta   90.00
_cell.angle_gamma   90.00
#
_symmetry.space_group_name_H-M   'P 1'
#
loop_
_entity.id
_entity.type
_entity.pdbx_description
1 polymer ?
#
loop_
_entity_poly.entity_id
_entity_poly.type
_entity_poly.pdbx_seq_one_letter_code
_entity_poly.pdbx_strand_id
1 'polypeptide(L)'
;SATQDEAEAVEILDAASLRSVTFSNILKDQEPQLLCNFLMELGACSTSIVDADLGTTDEQAIFDEFDAESMTRTAVTTHNWNNCHVTAIFPASTSLDWIMEIVQDTFPNLPKYDNVQKVEDKDWVLHVQQSWKPIVLPPFVLRF
;
A
#
# COMPACT_ATOMS: atom_id res chain seq x y z
N SER A 1 32.87 26.03 2.21
CA SER A 1 31.49 26.15 1.70
C SER A 1 31.06 24.93 0.89
N ALA A 2 31.84 24.39 -0.06
CA ALA A 2 31.41 23.21 -0.85
C ALA A 2 31.08 21.94 -0.02
N THR A 3 31.82 21.69 1.06
CA THR A 3 31.61 20.50 1.93
C THR A 3 30.35 20.61 2.81
N GLN A 4 29.78 21.80 2.95
CA GLN A 4 28.61 22.05 3.78
C GLN A 4 27.32 21.90 2.95
N ASP A 5 27.34 22.36 1.69
CA ASP A 5 26.27 22.11 0.71
C ASP A 5 26.10 20.61 0.36
N GLU A 6 27.20 19.85 0.23
CA GLU A 6 27.11 18.40 -0.03
C GLU A 6 26.52 17.61 1.16
N ALA A 7 26.85 17.99 2.39
CA ALA A 7 26.33 17.33 3.58
C ALA A 7 24.83 17.61 3.77
N GLU A 8 24.39 18.84 3.52
CA GLU A 8 23.00 19.25 3.59
C GLU A 8 22.17 18.56 2.48
N ALA A 9 22.71 18.44 1.26
CA ALA A 9 22.07 17.71 0.18
C ALA A 9 21.90 16.20 0.48
N VAL A 10 22.87 15.58 1.14
CA VAL A 10 22.78 14.16 1.54
C VAL A 10 21.77 13.95 2.66
N GLU A 11 21.68 14.85 3.64
CA GLU A 11 20.63 14.81 4.67
C GLU A 11 19.23 15.00 4.09
N ILE A 12 19.06 15.88 3.10
CA ILE A 12 17.77 16.09 2.42
C ILE A 12 17.37 14.85 1.62
N LEU A 13 18.32 14.19 0.95
CA LEU A 13 18.07 12.95 0.20
C LEU A 13 17.72 11.77 1.12
N ASP A 14 18.31 11.70 2.30
CA ASP A 14 17.97 10.66 3.29
C ASP A 14 16.63 10.96 3.98
N ALA A 15 16.30 12.23 4.23
CA ALA A 15 14.99 12.65 4.72
C ALA A 15 13.85 12.40 3.69
N ALA A 16 14.17 12.45 2.40
CA ALA A 16 13.26 12.10 1.30
C ALA A 16 13.12 10.58 1.08
N SER A 17 13.93 9.76 1.76
CA SER A 17 13.82 8.31 1.68
C SER A 17 12.47 7.85 2.25
N LEU A 18 11.76 7.01 1.52
CA LEU A 18 10.50 6.44 1.96
C LEU A 18 10.75 5.04 2.56
N ARG A 19 9.95 4.67 3.55
CA ARG A 19 9.94 3.33 4.17
C ARG A 19 8.53 2.77 4.13
N SER A 20 8.37 1.57 3.62
CA SER A 20 7.12 0.83 3.70
C SER A 20 7.12 -0.07 4.93
N VAL A 21 6.02 -0.06 5.66
CA VAL A 21 5.77 -0.88 6.84
C VAL A 21 4.55 -1.74 6.57
N THR A 22 4.65 -3.05 6.79
CA THR A 22 3.57 -3.99 6.51
C THR A 22 3.10 -4.71 7.78
N PHE A 23 1.80 -4.63 8.03
CA PHE A 23 1.07 -5.40 9.02
C PHE A 23 0.46 -6.63 8.33
N SER A 24 0.84 -7.82 8.77
CA SER A 24 0.45 -9.07 8.11
C SER A 24 -0.75 -9.74 8.78
N ASN A 25 -1.53 -10.48 7.98
CA ASN A 25 -2.60 -11.35 8.45
C ASN A 25 -3.65 -10.62 9.30
N ILE A 26 -4.06 -9.43 8.85
CA ILE A 26 -5.10 -8.65 9.51
C ILE A 26 -6.45 -9.26 9.14
N LEU A 27 -7.19 -9.68 10.17
CA LEU A 27 -8.51 -10.24 9.97
C LEU A 27 -9.49 -9.14 9.57
N LYS A 28 -10.50 -9.50 8.76
CA LYS A 28 -11.58 -8.58 8.37
C LYS A 28 -12.25 -7.86 9.55
N ASP A 29 -12.45 -8.58 10.65
CA ASP A 29 -13.09 -8.05 11.87
C ASP A 29 -12.21 -7.06 12.64
N GLN A 30 -10.92 -6.97 12.31
CA GLN A 30 -9.99 -5.98 12.87
C GLN A 30 -10.02 -4.65 12.10
N GLU A 31 -11.00 -4.46 11.21
CA GLU A 31 -11.23 -3.24 10.45
C GLU A 31 -9.96 -2.70 9.75
N PRO A 32 -9.38 -3.44 8.80
CA PRO A 32 -8.12 -3.05 8.12
C PRO A 32 -8.21 -1.67 7.45
N GLN A 33 -9.40 -1.24 7.07
CA GLN A 33 -9.64 0.08 6.49
C GLN A 33 -9.57 1.22 7.53
N LEU A 34 -10.01 0.97 8.76
CA LEU A 34 -9.85 1.92 9.87
C LEU A 34 -8.36 2.07 10.22
N LEU A 35 -7.61 0.97 10.22
CA LEU A 35 -6.16 1.01 10.38
C LEU A 35 -5.49 1.85 9.29
N CYS A 36 -5.92 1.71 8.02
CA CYS A 36 -5.39 2.55 6.93
C CYS A 36 -5.64 4.04 7.16
N ASN A 37 -6.86 4.41 7.55
CA ASN A 37 -7.19 5.81 7.85
C ASN A 37 -6.35 6.34 9.00
N PHE A 38 -6.20 5.55 10.07
CA PHE A 38 -5.40 5.90 11.22
C PHE A 38 -3.92 6.11 10.86
N LEU A 39 -3.33 5.22 10.06
CA LEU A 39 -1.94 5.36 9.60
C LEU A 39 -1.75 6.61 8.74
N MET A 40 -2.74 6.99 7.92
CA MET A 40 -2.73 8.25 7.17
C MET A 40 -2.75 9.46 8.12
N GLU A 41 -3.55 9.43 9.18
CA GLU A 41 -3.58 10.49 10.21
C GLU A 41 -2.24 10.61 10.97
N LEU A 42 -1.53 9.50 11.16
CA LEU A 42 -0.19 9.47 11.74
C LEU A 42 0.92 9.96 10.78
N GLY A 43 0.56 10.38 9.56
CA GLY A 43 1.48 10.95 8.59
C GLY A 43 2.04 9.94 7.57
N ALA A 44 1.34 8.82 7.32
CA ALA A 44 1.65 7.99 6.16
C ALA A 44 1.40 8.78 4.87
N CYS A 45 2.32 8.67 3.93
CA CYS A 45 2.16 9.22 2.59
C CYS A 45 1.12 8.43 1.78
N SER A 46 1.01 7.14 2.06
CA SER A 46 0.09 6.23 1.38
C SER A 46 -0.16 5.00 2.24
N THR A 47 -1.34 4.41 2.08
CA THR A 47 -1.71 3.12 2.65
C THR A 47 -2.37 2.26 1.58
N SER A 48 -2.18 0.94 1.67
CA SER A 48 -2.74 -0.03 0.73
C SER A 48 -3.13 -1.31 1.47
N ILE A 49 -4.22 -1.91 1.03
CA ILE A 49 -4.71 -3.22 1.51
C ILE A 49 -4.53 -4.21 0.36
N VAL A 50 -3.89 -5.34 0.65
CA VAL A 50 -3.64 -6.43 -0.29
C VAL A 50 -4.13 -7.73 0.32
N ASP A 51 -4.65 -8.63 -0.51
CA ASP A 51 -5.02 -9.99 -0.09
C ASP A 51 -3.81 -10.74 0.49
N ALA A 52 -3.96 -11.30 1.69
CA ALA A 52 -2.93 -12.14 2.30
C ALA A 52 -2.95 -13.57 1.77
N ASP A 53 -4.09 -14.01 1.26
CA ASP A 53 -4.31 -15.38 0.79
C ASP A 53 -4.11 -15.49 -0.73
N LEU A 54 -3.51 -14.47 -1.37
CA LEU A 54 -3.28 -14.43 -2.83
C LEU A 54 -2.52 -15.67 -3.32
N GLY A 55 -3.11 -16.42 -4.24
CA GLY A 55 -2.54 -17.63 -4.82
C GLY A 55 -2.64 -18.88 -3.93
N THR A 56 -3.37 -18.80 -2.81
CA THR A 56 -3.64 -19.94 -1.93
C THR A 56 -5.02 -20.54 -2.18
N THR A 57 -5.32 -21.67 -1.53
CA THR A 57 -6.66 -22.29 -1.60
C THR A 57 -7.73 -21.49 -0.86
N ASP A 58 -7.33 -20.57 0.01
CA ASP A 58 -8.21 -19.76 0.84
C ASP A 58 -8.47 -18.37 0.22
N GLU A 59 -7.91 -18.10 -0.96
CA GLU A 59 -8.15 -16.88 -1.74
C GLU A 59 -9.65 -16.70 -2.01
N GLN A 60 -10.19 -15.53 -1.65
CA GLN A 60 -11.58 -15.17 -1.93
C GLN A 60 -11.65 -13.93 -2.80
N ALA A 61 -12.36 -14.03 -3.92
CA ALA A 61 -12.65 -12.87 -4.75
C ALA A 61 -13.56 -11.89 -3.99
N ILE A 62 -13.10 -10.65 -3.81
CA ILE A 62 -13.93 -9.54 -3.28
C ILE A 62 -15.00 -9.10 -4.28
N PHE A 63 -14.71 -9.28 -5.57
CA PHE A 63 -15.63 -8.96 -6.65
C PHE A 63 -16.28 -10.26 -7.12
N ASP A 64 -17.51 -10.51 -6.68
CA ASP A 64 -18.30 -11.62 -7.22
C ASP A 64 -19.32 -11.13 -8.26
N GLU A 65 -19.60 -12.03 -9.20
CA GLU A 65 -20.61 -11.94 -10.23
C GLU A 65 -22.03 -11.94 -9.63
N PHE A 66 -22.97 -11.57 -10.49
CA PHE A 66 -24.41 -11.47 -10.23
C PHE A 66 -24.95 -12.56 -9.26
N ASP A 67 -25.46 -12.15 -8.10
CA ASP A 67 -26.19 -13.04 -7.20
C ASP A 67 -27.53 -13.43 -7.84
N ALA A 68 -27.63 -14.68 -8.27
CA ALA A 68 -28.82 -15.21 -8.95
C ALA A 68 -30.04 -15.32 -8.01
N GLU A 69 -29.84 -15.41 -6.69
CA GLU A 69 -30.92 -15.49 -5.70
C GLU A 69 -31.43 -14.10 -5.32
N SER A 70 -30.53 -13.12 -5.17
CA SER A 70 -30.88 -11.73 -4.89
C SER A 70 -31.27 -10.94 -6.14
N MET A 71 -31.01 -11.47 -7.34
CA MET A 71 -31.13 -10.76 -8.64
C MET A 71 -30.49 -9.37 -8.64
N THR A 72 -29.53 -9.15 -7.76
CA THR A 72 -28.79 -7.90 -7.66
C THR A 72 -27.34 -8.18 -7.97
N ARG A 73 -26.73 -7.30 -8.75
CA ARG A 73 -25.28 -7.17 -8.72
C ARG A 73 -24.96 -6.53 -7.41
N THR A 74 -24.66 -7.34 -6.40
CA THR A 74 -24.13 -6.84 -5.15
C THR A 74 -22.68 -6.48 -5.39
N ALA A 75 -22.49 -5.42 -6.18
CA ALA A 75 -21.22 -4.71 -6.20
C ALA A 75 -20.98 -4.31 -4.75
N VAL A 76 -20.01 -4.96 -4.13
CA VAL A 76 -19.48 -4.66 -2.81
C VAL A 76 -20.33 -5.13 -1.60
N THR A 77 -20.57 -6.43 -1.43
CA THR A 77 -21.01 -6.95 -0.10
C THR A 77 -19.88 -6.98 0.92
N THR A 78 -18.65 -7.22 0.47
CA THR A 78 -17.49 -7.38 1.35
C THR A 78 -16.38 -6.46 0.88
N HIS A 79 -16.23 -5.30 1.53
CA HIS A 79 -15.21 -4.31 1.15
C HIS A 79 -13.76 -4.75 1.48
N ASN A 80 -13.57 -5.91 2.13
CA ASN A 80 -12.27 -6.42 2.61
C ASN A 80 -12.20 -7.96 2.49
N TRP A 81 -10.99 -8.47 2.25
CA TRP A 81 -10.67 -9.92 2.30
C TRP A 81 -10.72 -10.42 3.74
N ASN A 82 -10.83 -11.74 3.92
CA ASN A 82 -10.85 -12.34 5.27
C ASN A 82 -9.53 -12.12 5.99
N ASN A 83 -8.41 -12.27 5.26
CA ASN A 83 -7.07 -11.92 5.70
C ASN A 83 -6.48 -10.90 4.74
N CYS A 84 -5.90 -9.82 5.29
CA CYS A 84 -5.29 -8.77 4.50
C CYS A 84 -3.88 -8.45 5.01
N HIS A 85 -3.01 -8.01 4.10
CA HIS A 85 -1.82 -7.25 4.43
C HIS A 85 -2.12 -5.76 4.32
N VAL A 86 -1.90 -5.01 5.40
CA VAL A 86 -1.97 -3.55 5.37
C VAL A 86 -0.56 -3.01 5.27
N THR A 87 -0.25 -2.29 4.19
CA THR A 87 1.05 -1.65 4.01
C THR A 87 0.88 -0.14 4.03
N ALA A 88 1.76 0.54 4.77
CA ALA A 88 1.82 1.99 4.87
C ALA A 88 3.20 2.51 4.52
N ILE A 89 3.28 3.64 3.82
CA ILE A 89 4.54 4.27 3.43
C ILE A 89 4.73 5.52 4.25
N PHE A 90 5.85 5.61 4.95
CA PHE A 90 6.23 6.76 5.78
C PHE A 90 7.55 7.37 5.28
N PRO A 91 7.75 8.68 5.46
CA PRO A 91 9.05 9.28 5.25
C PRO A 91 10.06 8.79 6.30
N ALA A 92 11.35 8.85 5.96
CA ALA A 92 12.44 8.44 6.85
C ALA A 92 12.52 9.28 8.13
N SER A 93 12.02 10.51 8.08
CA SER A 93 11.94 11.43 9.21
C SER A 93 10.95 11.00 10.30
N THR A 94 9.96 10.15 10.00
CA THR A 94 8.95 9.74 10.99
C THR A 94 9.47 8.62 11.90
N SER A 95 9.20 8.68 13.21
CA SER A 95 9.61 7.59 14.11
C SER A 95 8.64 6.40 14.00
N LEU A 96 9.13 5.27 13.49
CA LEU A 96 8.34 4.04 13.38
C LEU A 96 8.02 3.41 14.74
N ASP A 97 8.92 3.57 15.72
CA ASP A 97 8.70 3.07 17.09
C ASP A 97 7.53 3.79 17.76
N TRP A 98 7.45 5.11 17.56
CA TRP A 98 6.36 5.92 18.08
C TRP A 98 5.02 5.62 17.39
N ILE A 99 5.01 5.47 16.07
CA ILE A 99 3.83 5.01 15.32
C ILE A 99 3.35 3.68 15.90
N MET A 100 4.28 2.76 16.15
CA MET A 100 3.95 1.43 16.64
C MET A 100 3.28 1.47 18.02
N GLU A 101 3.82 2.26 18.94
CA GLU A 101 3.26 2.42 20.28
C GLU A 101 1.82 2.93 20.22
N ILE A 102 1.55 3.94 19.38
CA ILE A 102 0.21 4.51 19.22
C ILE A 102 -0.76 3.54 18.54
N VAL A 103 -0.29 2.81 17.53
CA VAL A 103 -1.10 1.77 16.87
C VAL A 103 -1.45 0.66 17.85
N GLN A 104 -0.54 0.24 18.73
CA GLN A 104 -0.84 -0.76 19.76
C GLN A 104 -1.79 -0.25 20.85
N ASP A 105 -1.72 1.03 21.20
CA ASP A 105 -2.64 1.65 22.16
C ASP A 105 -4.07 1.71 21.60
N THR A 106 -4.20 2.05 20.32
CA THR A 106 -5.51 2.18 19.64
C THR A 106 -6.07 0.81 19.23
N PHE A 107 -5.21 -0.10 18.78
CA PHE A 107 -5.57 -1.43 18.30
C PHE A 107 -4.76 -2.52 19.04
N PRO A 108 -5.17 -2.89 20.27
CA PRO A 108 -4.39 -3.80 21.11
C PRO A 108 -4.30 -5.24 20.59
N ASN A 109 -5.23 -5.64 19.72
CA ASN A 109 -5.27 -6.99 19.15
C ASN A 109 -4.52 -7.12 17.82
N LEU A 110 -3.93 -6.03 17.32
CA LEU A 110 -3.25 -6.02 16.02
C LEU A 110 -1.81 -6.54 16.17
N PRO A 111 -1.34 -7.39 15.24
CA PRO A 111 0.04 -7.86 15.25
C PRO A 111 1.02 -6.71 15.03
N LYS A 112 2.27 -6.91 15.46
CA LYS A 112 3.34 -5.98 15.11
C LYS A 112 3.61 -6.02 13.61
N TYR A 113 4.10 -4.91 13.05
CA TYR A 113 4.57 -4.93 11.68
C TYR A 113 5.77 -5.86 11.55
N ASP A 114 5.78 -6.68 10.50
CA ASP A 114 6.80 -7.72 10.33
C ASP A 114 7.96 -7.24 9.45
N ASN A 115 7.69 -6.28 8.57
CA ASN A 115 8.59 -5.92 7.49
C ASN A 115 8.67 -4.40 7.35
N VAL A 116 9.90 -3.88 7.36
CA VAL A 116 10.22 -2.50 7.03
C VAL A 116 11.15 -2.53 5.83
N GLN A 117 10.71 -1.99 4.70
CA GLN A 117 11.51 -1.92 3.48
C GLN A 117 11.75 -0.48 3.09
N LYS A 118 12.95 -0.18 2.60
CA LYS A 118 13.23 1.12 1.98
C LYS A 118 12.58 1.12 0.60
N VAL A 119 11.74 2.11 0.36
CA VAL A 119 11.08 2.32 -0.93
C VAL A 119 12.03 3.15 -1.79
N GLU A 120 12.39 2.60 -2.95
CA GLU A 120 13.23 3.30 -3.93
C GLU A 120 12.45 4.43 -4.58
N ASP A 121 13.07 5.61 -4.67
CA ASP A 121 12.54 6.71 -5.45
C ASP A 121 12.69 6.38 -6.94
N LYS A 122 11.57 6.05 -7.58
CA LYS A 122 11.49 5.72 -9.00
C LYS A 122 10.56 6.71 -9.69
N ASP A 123 11.02 7.25 -10.82
CA ASP A 123 10.15 7.98 -11.73
C ASP A 123 9.22 6.98 -12.44
N TRP A 124 8.08 6.72 -11.81
CA TRP A 124 7.06 5.82 -12.32
C TRP A 124 6.48 6.29 -13.65
N VAL A 125 6.47 7.60 -13.93
CA VAL A 125 5.98 8.13 -15.21
C VAL A 125 6.91 7.71 -16.33
N LEU A 126 8.21 7.97 -16.20
CA LEU A 126 9.20 7.55 -17.20
C LEU A 126 9.25 6.02 -17.34
N HIS A 127 9.22 5.29 -16.22
CA HIS A 127 9.25 3.83 -16.22
C HIS A 127 8.05 3.24 -16.98
N VAL A 128 6.84 3.73 -16.70
CA VAL A 128 5.61 3.26 -17.35
C VAL A 128 5.58 3.67 -18.82
N GLN A 129 5.93 4.92 -19.15
CA GLN A 129 5.99 5.38 -20.54
C GLN A 129 6.96 4.55 -21.40
N GLN A 130 8.10 4.14 -20.86
CA GLN A 130 9.05 3.28 -21.57
C GLN A 130 8.50 1.87 -21.82
N SER A 131 7.57 1.39 -20.99
CA SER A 131 6.96 0.07 -21.15
C SER A 131 5.88 0.03 -22.25
N TRP A 132 5.38 1.18 -22.70
CA TRP A 132 4.29 1.27 -23.66
C TRP A 132 4.77 1.06 -25.09
N LYS A 133 4.56 -0.17 -25.59
CA LYS A 133 4.74 -0.50 -27.00
C LYS A 133 3.48 -0.12 -27.78
N PRO A 134 3.61 0.48 -28.98
CA PRO A 134 2.45 0.79 -29.82
C PRO A 134 1.62 -0.47 -30.09
N ILE A 135 0.29 -0.35 -29.97
CA ILE A 135 -0.63 -1.45 -30.28
C ILE A 135 -0.99 -1.35 -31.76
N VAL A 136 -0.66 -2.39 -32.53
CA VAL A 136 -0.90 -2.46 -33.97
C VAL A 136 -2.16 -3.30 -34.22
N LEU A 137 -3.20 -2.68 -34.78
CA LEU A 137 -4.45 -3.30 -35.18
C LEU A 137 -4.72 -2.91 -36.64
N PRO A 138 -4.20 -3.65 -37.65
CA PRO A 138 -4.28 -3.22 -39.05
C PRO A 138 -5.71 -2.86 -39.48
N PRO A 139 -5.96 -1.69 -40.11
CA PRO A 139 -5.00 -0.69 -40.61
C PRO A 139 -4.55 0.39 -39.60
N PHE A 140 -4.94 0.29 -38.33
CA PHE A 140 -4.70 1.29 -37.29
C PHE A 140 -3.45 0.98 -36.45
N VAL A 141 -2.84 2.02 -35.91
CA VAL A 141 -1.77 1.93 -34.91
C VAL A 141 -2.09 2.92 -33.80
N LEU A 142 -2.24 2.41 -32.58
CA LEU A 142 -2.41 3.20 -31.37
C LEU A 142 -1.02 3.49 -30.78
N ARG A 143 -0.68 4.77 -30.66
CA ARG A 143 0.55 5.27 -30.05
C ARG A 143 0.19 5.96 -28.75
N PHE A 144 1.10 5.91 -27.79
CA PHE A 144 0.96 6.51 -26.47
C PHE A 144 2.07 7.53 -26.24
#